data_AF-A0A534TZ06-F1
#
_entry.id   AF-A0A534TZ06-F1
#
_cell.length_a   1.000
_cell.length_b   1.000
_cell.length_c   1.000
_cell.angle_alpha   90.00
_cell.angle_beta   90.00
_cell.angle_gamma   90.00
#
_symmetry.space_group_name_H-M   'P 1'
#
loop_
_entity.id
_entity.type
_entity.pdbx_description
1 polymer ?
#
loop_
_entity_poly.entity_id
_entity_poly.type
_entity_poly.pdbx_seq_one_letter_code
_entity_poly.pdbx_strand_id
1 'polypeptide(L)'
;MRVVFVSLLFVVQPLLPIAAAAGNAPLDVPCVEACRAPAVDALRACRASGADAETCAANATATFDVCTAERCGTTSSAACVGCSVGDANCAGCPVGAASCVDACEMQARDAYAATPTAHGVARRIRREFRRCIRSCDAGTVTTASSGGAAVTKQTSSPKLPRCLQAMTTHPLLADYAAYIAAHANVQQAMNPCKVSTSILSWFYAKLEEAEQAGMPPSAPLPDGFSTTSTDSYVPGGTQSDEILGAKLAHVFWVEVRNKVPWRLASFGSADLKRIFTLCKWPHPCRHDAIVDFAAQYVLDHSPRVAWTVLQQNLDLAALTTPRQAVADVLEHTRAFVHGAVYYDGSGNVVRDDTWGIRTLDEMMTEKVSRHGCWSMVPYAMQLAAALNVPVDGVSDYFDGLGHATALFPATDQVLAHGDDVYNGLLLNTPTRLVLDSYARWQTEVLAYPPGSATAAYNSQTNDKQEARLHPSAYLMEQYCSAGGRAILDSIFTTYATAQQLDALEAQIVTLTNGCATIPPDAR
;
A
#
# COMPACT_ATOMS: atom_id res chain seq x y z
N MET A 1 15.73 29.76 18.43
CA MET A 1 15.94 29.64 16.97
C MET A 1 16.92 28.50 16.66
N ARG A 2 16.45 27.25 16.70
CA ARG A 2 17.19 26.04 16.31
C ARG A 2 16.18 24.97 15.86
N VAL A 3 15.37 25.28 14.84
CA VAL A 3 14.43 24.32 14.21
C VAL A 3 14.22 24.69 12.73
N VAL A 4 15.29 24.80 11.93
CA VAL A 4 15.18 24.92 10.44
C VAL A 4 16.42 24.33 9.74
N PHE A 5 16.98 23.23 10.25
CA PHE A 5 18.20 22.64 9.66
C PHE A 5 17.98 21.31 8.94
N VAL A 6 16.81 20.66 9.10
CA VAL A 6 16.59 19.31 8.57
C VAL A 6 15.83 19.30 7.22
N SER A 7 15.00 20.32 6.93
CA SER A 7 14.08 20.28 5.79
C SER A 7 14.68 20.66 4.42
N LEU A 8 15.90 21.23 4.37
CA LEU A 8 16.49 21.74 3.11
C LEU A 8 17.54 20.81 2.47
N LEU A 9 18.07 19.85 3.23
CA LEU A 9 18.88 18.76 2.66
C LEU A 9 18.05 17.81 1.78
N PHE A 10 16.72 17.82 1.94
CA PHE A 10 15.76 17.05 1.14
C PHE A 10 15.38 17.68 -0.21
N VAL A 11 15.75 18.95 -0.47
CA VAL A 11 15.41 19.63 -1.73
C VAL A 11 16.51 19.47 -2.80
N VAL A 12 17.71 19.01 -2.42
CA VAL A 12 18.81 18.77 -3.38
C VAL A 12 18.87 17.30 -3.86
N GLN A 13 18.31 16.35 -3.11
CA GLN A 13 18.24 14.95 -3.56
C GLN A 13 17.32 14.65 -4.77
N PRO A 14 16.27 15.43 -5.12
CA PRO A 14 15.43 15.11 -6.27
C PRO A 14 15.96 15.64 -7.61
N LEU A 15 17.15 16.26 -7.68
CA LEU A 15 17.71 16.76 -8.95
C LEU A 15 18.65 15.77 -9.67
N LEU A 16 19.09 14.70 -9.00
CA LEU A 16 19.93 13.67 -9.62
C LEU A 16 19.25 12.80 -10.71
N PRO A 17 17.91 12.67 -10.83
CA PRO A 17 17.30 11.96 -11.95
C PRO A 17 17.02 12.85 -13.18
N ILE A 18 17.16 14.18 -13.09
CA ILE A 18 16.68 15.09 -14.15
C ILE A 18 17.71 15.26 -15.29
N ALA A 19 19.01 15.04 -15.04
CA ALA A 19 20.03 15.08 -16.10
C ALA A 19 20.09 13.81 -16.96
N ALA A 20 19.61 12.66 -16.46
CA ALA A 20 19.63 11.39 -17.18
C ALA A 20 18.56 11.28 -18.30
N ALA A 21 17.61 12.22 -18.36
CA ALA A 21 16.52 12.23 -19.35
C ALA A 21 16.89 12.96 -20.66
N ALA A 22 18.11 13.48 -20.81
CA ALA A 22 18.54 14.26 -21.98
C ALA A 22 19.51 13.53 -22.95
N GLY A 23 19.75 12.22 -22.77
CA GLY A 23 20.52 11.42 -23.73
C GLY A 23 22.05 11.60 -23.71
N ASN A 24 22.61 12.26 -22.70
CA ASN A 24 24.07 12.29 -22.50
C ASN A 24 24.54 11.12 -21.64
N ALA A 25 25.79 10.67 -21.85
CA ALA A 25 26.44 9.63 -21.06
C ALA A 25 26.38 9.96 -19.54
N PRO A 26 26.26 8.95 -18.65
CA PRO A 26 26.15 9.19 -17.22
C PRO A 26 27.36 9.98 -16.72
N LEU A 27 27.09 11.12 -16.08
CA LEU A 27 28.10 11.96 -15.43
C LEU A 27 28.82 11.14 -14.35
N ASP A 28 30.14 11.24 -14.33
CA ASP A 28 31.01 10.57 -13.37
C ASP A 28 30.64 11.02 -11.94
N VAL A 29 30.15 10.08 -11.12
CA VAL A 29 29.62 10.32 -9.75
C VAL A 29 30.60 11.12 -8.85
N PRO A 30 31.93 10.89 -8.89
CA PRO A 30 32.91 11.70 -8.16
C PRO A 30 32.92 13.19 -8.57
N CYS A 31 32.60 13.52 -9.82
CA CYS A 31 32.58 14.89 -10.32
C CYS A 31 31.38 15.68 -9.78
N VAL A 32 30.21 15.03 -9.73
CA VAL A 32 28.97 15.63 -9.24
C VAL A 32 29.04 15.89 -7.73
N GLU A 33 29.66 14.99 -6.96
CA GLU A 33 29.90 15.21 -5.53
C GLU A 33 30.85 16.39 -5.27
N ALA A 34 31.87 16.59 -6.11
CA ALA A 34 32.81 17.71 -5.98
C ALA A 34 32.15 19.08 -6.18
N CYS A 35 31.02 19.16 -6.91
CA CYS A 35 30.26 20.40 -7.12
C CYS A 35 29.23 20.71 -6.03
N ARG A 36 29.01 19.78 -5.08
CA ARG A 36 28.07 19.97 -3.97
C ARG A 36 28.55 21.02 -2.96
N ALA A 37 29.85 21.04 -2.65
CA ALA A 37 30.40 21.98 -1.68
C ALA A 37 30.28 23.46 -2.13
N PRO A 38 30.66 23.85 -3.37
CA PRO A 38 30.46 25.21 -3.88
C PRO A 38 29.00 25.69 -3.85
N ALA A 39 28.04 24.82 -4.20
CA ALA A 39 26.61 25.16 -4.20
C ALA A 39 26.07 25.39 -2.78
N VAL A 40 26.55 24.62 -1.80
CA VAL A 40 26.20 24.80 -0.38
C VAL A 40 26.79 26.11 0.18
N ASP A 41 28.01 26.47 -0.22
CA ASP A 41 28.64 27.72 0.21
C ASP A 41 27.98 28.95 -0.44
N ALA A 42 27.56 28.87 -1.71
CA ALA A 42 26.75 29.89 -2.36
C ALA A 42 25.38 30.08 -1.67
N LEU A 43 24.73 28.98 -1.26
CA LEU A 43 23.48 29.03 -0.51
C LEU A 43 23.66 29.72 0.85
N ARG A 44 24.76 29.42 1.56
CA ARG A 44 25.09 30.04 2.85
C ARG A 44 25.40 31.53 2.69
N ALA A 45 26.20 31.91 1.70
CA ALA A 45 26.55 33.30 1.41
C ALA A 45 25.31 34.13 1.02
N CYS A 46 24.43 33.58 0.18
CA CYS A 46 23.17 34.24 -0.19
C CYS A 46 22.27 34.48 1.03
N ARG A 47 22.13 33.49 1.92
CA ARG A 47 21.34 33.66 3.16
C ARG A 47 21.93 34.70 4.10
N ALA A 48 23.25 34.79 4.18
CA ALA A 48 23.92 35.82 4.98
C ALA A 48 23.67 37.24 4.44
N SER A 49 23.32 37.39 3.16
CA SER A 49 22.94 38.68 2.56
C SER A 49 21.50 39.11 2.84
N GLY A 50 20.69 38.25 3.46
CA GLY A 50 19.28 38.54 3.78
C GLY A 50 18.29 38.31 2.63
N ALA A 51 18.73 37.72 1.51
CA ALA A 51 17.86 37.33 0.41
C ALA A 51 16.90 36.20 0.81
N ASP A 52 15.74 36.13 0.12
CA ASP A 52 14.71 35.13 0.39
C ASP A 52 15.15 33.71 -0.03
N ALA A 53 14.45 32.71 0.51
CA ALA A 53 14.82 31.31 0.35
C ALA A 53 14.73 30.81 -1.11
N GLU A 54 13.83 31.38 -1.92
CA GLU A 54 13.64 30.98 -3.32
C GLU A 54 14.77 31.54 -4.18
N THR A 55 15.13 32.81 -3.98
CA THR A 55 16.29 33.46 -4.61
C THR A 55 17.59 32.72 -4.27
N CYS A 56 17.78 32.32 -3.01
CA CYS A 56 18.98 31.60 -2.60
C CYS A 56 19.03 30.14 -3.11
N ALA A 57 17.88 29.48 -3.27
CA ALA A 57 17.82 28.17 -3.89
C ALA A 57 18.14 28.23 -5.40
N ALA A 58 17.64 29.25 -6.10
CA ALA A 58 17.96 29.47 -7.52
C ALA A 58 19.47 29.76 -7.72
N ASN A 59 20.07 30.59 -6.86
CA ASN A 59 21.50 30.90 -6.93
C ASN A 59 22.40 29.67 -6.67
N ALA A 60 22.03 28.84 -5.68
CA ALA A 60 22.75 27.60 -5.39
C ALA A 60 22.64 26.58 -6.55
N THR A 61 21.46 26.51 -7.19
CA THR A 61 21.23 25.65 -8.36
C THR A 61 22.07 26.12 -9.55
N ALA A 62 22.06 27.43 -9.86
CA ALA A 62 22.90 27.98 -10.92
C ALA A 62 24.40 27.76 -10.68
N THR A 63 24.86 27.88 -9.43
CA THR A 63 26.27 27.61 -9.06
C THR A 63 26.63 26.13 -9.28
N PHE A 64 25.72 25.22 -8.96
CA PHE A 64 25.88 23.79 -9.20
C PHE A 64 25.93 23.47 -10.70
N ASP A 65 25.03 24.07 -11.49
CA ASP A 65 24.94 23.87 -12.95
C ASP A 65 26.20 24.40 -13.66
N VAL A 66 26.74 25.55 -13.26
CA VAL A 66 27.99 26.09 -13.79
C VAL A 66 29.18 25.18 -13.44
N CYS A 67 29.28 24.74 -12.19
CA CYS A 67 30.36 23.84 -11.75
C CYS A 67 30.33 22.51 -12.51
N THR A 68 29.15 21.94 -12.71
CA THR A 68 28.99 20.66 -13.44
C THR A 68 29.25 20.82 -14.94
N ALA A 69 28.84 21.93 -15.55
CA ALA A 69 29.18 22.24 -16.95
C ALA A 69 30.70 22.39 -17.16
N GLU A 70 31.40 23.06 -16.24
CA GLU A 70 32.85 23.29 -16.35
C GLU A 70 33.69 22.04 -16.02
N ARG A 71 33.31 21.31 -14.95
CA ARG A 71 34.11 20.18 -14.44
C ARG A 71 33.73 18.84 -15.03
N CYS A 72 32.47 18.65 -15.38
CA CYS A 72 31.95 17.36 -15.82
C CYS A 72 31.59 17.35 -17.32
N GLY A 73 31.72 18.49 -18.01
CA GLY A 73 31.46 18.64 -19.45
C GLY A 73 32.59 18.18 -20.38
N THR A 74 33.74 17.73 -19.87
CA THR A 74 34.89 17.32 -20.69
C THR A 74 35.11 15.81 -20.66
N THR A 75 34.29 15.04 -21.38
CA THR A 75 34.70 13.75 -21.95
C THR A 75 33.68 13.28 -23.00
N SER A 76 33.96 13.64 -24.27
CA SER A 76 33.63 12.93 -25.53
C SER A 76 33.31 13.87 -26.71
N SER A 77 34.24 14.77 -27.05
CA SER A 77 34.17 15.55 -28.31
C SER A 77 35.47 15.53 -29.11
N ALA A 78 36.31 14.50 -28.93
CA ALA A 78 37.51 14.30 -29.75
C ALA A 78 37.26 13.53 -31.07
N ALA A 79 36.02 13.24 -31.46
CA ALA A 79 35.74 12.41 -32.64
C ALA A 79 34.82 13.01 -33.72
N CYS A 80 34.44 14.29 -33.65
CA CYS A 80 33.61 14.93 -34.69
C CYS A 80 34.06 16.38 -34.94
N VAL A 81 35.25 16.55 -35.49
CA VAL A 81 35.66 17.80 -36.14
C VAL A 81 35.73 17.50 -37.63
N GLY A 82 34.78 18.02 -38.43
CA GLY A 82 34.94 17.99 -39.89
C GLY A 82 33.72 18.00 -40.82
N CYS A 83 32.48 18.19 -40.37
CA CYS A 83 31.33 18.21 -41.31
C CYS A 83 30.72 19.61 -41.44
N SER A 84 30.84 20.20 -42.63
CA SER A 84 30.13 21.43 -43.00
C SER A 84 28.80 21.11 -43.68
N VAL A 85 27.83 22.01 -43.54
CA VAL A 85 26.45 21.84 -44.03
C VAL A 85 26.45 21.73 -45.55
N GLY A 86 26.21 20.52 -46.09
CA GLY A 86 26.08 20.28 -47.54
C GLY A 86 26.43 18.88 -48.05
N ASP A 87 27.13 18.05 -47.27
CA ASP A 87 27.55 16.72 -47.73
C ASP A 87 26.48 15.63 -47.54
N ALA A 88 26.07 15.00 -48.64
CA ALA A 88 24.98 14.00 -48.70
C ALA A 88 25.36 12.59 -48.21
N ASN A 89 26.52 12.40 -47.55
CA ASN A 89 27.04 11.07 -47.17
C ASN A 89 27.43 10.93 -45.69
N CYS A 90 26.74 11.60 -44.76
CA CYS A 90 26.86 11.32 -43.33
C CYS A 90 25.74 10.39 -42.84
N ALA A 91 26.02 9.08 -42.77
CA ALA A 91 25.15 8.11 -42.13
C ALA A 91 25.42 8.06 -40.62
N GLY A 92 24.56 8.70 -39.81
CA GLY A 92 24.57 8.47 -38.36
C GLY A 92 24.19 9.67 -37.48
N CYS A 93 22.93 10.11 -37.53
CA CYS A 93 22.29 10.85 -36.43
C CYS A 93 20.80 10.43 -36.36
N PRO A 94 20.27 9.92 -35.23
CA PRO A 94 18.87 9.54 -35.13
C PRO A 94 17.95 10.76 -34.92
N VAL A 95 16.96 10.91 -35.79
CA VAL A 95 15.85 11.87 -35.67
C VAL A 95 14.85 11.36 -34.61
N GLY A 96 14.49 12.23 -33.65
CA GLY A 96 13.86 11.85 -32.38
C GLY A 96 12.33 11.99 -32.32
N ALA A 97 11.68 10.92 -31.84
CA ALA A 97 10.62 10.86 -30.82
C ALA A 97 10.35 9.36 -30.54
N ALA A 98 10.56 8.86 -29.32
CA ALA A 98 10.37 7.43 -29.01
C ALA A 98 8.91 7.06 -28.70
N SER A 99 8.06 8.05 -28.42
CA SER A 99 6.63 7.87 -28.14
C SER A 99 5.80 9.13 -28.45
N CYS A 100 4.47 8.99 -28.49
CA CYS A 100 3.54 10.11 -28.66
C CYS A 100 3.65 11.12 -27.50
N VAL A 101 3.99 10.65 -26.29
CA VAL A 101 4.22 11.48 -25.12
C VAL A 101 5.47 12.34 -25.32
N ASP A 102 6.56 11.75 -25.85
CA ASP A 102 7.80 12.48 -26.14
C ASP A 102 7.59 13.54 -27.23
N ALA A 103 6.79 13.22 -28.26
CA ALA A 103 6.41 14.19 -29.28
C ALA A 103 5.57 15.35 -28.70
N CYS A 104 4.60 15.05 -27.83
CA CYS A 104 3.79 16.06 -27.15
C CYS A 104 4.61 16.91 -26.18
N GLU A 105 5.61 16.33 -25.53
CA GLU A 105 6.50 17.05 -24.63
C GLU A 105 7.45 17.97 -25.40
N MET A 106 8.02 17.51 -26.51
CA MET A 106 8.82 18.35 -27.41
C MET A 106 7.99 19.49 -27.98
N GLN A 107 6.77 19.23 -28.45
CA GLN A 107 5.89 20.26 -29.01
C GLN A 107 5.45 21.29 -27.96
N ALA A 108 5.26 20.87 -26.70
CA ALA A 108 4.96 21.77 -25.59
C ALA A 108 6.19 22.62 -25.18
N ARG A 109 7.41 22.09 -25.34
CA ARG A 109 8.69 22.80 -25.11
C ARG A 109 9.01 23.77 -26.24
N ASP A 110 8.75 23.43 -27.49
CA ASP A 110 8.96 24.33 -28.63
C ASP A 110 8.00 25.52 -28.59
N ALA A 111 6.76 25.30 -28.15
CA ALA A 111 5.80 26.37 -27.88
C ALA A 111 6.23 27.30 -26.72
N TYR A 112 7.02 26.78 -25.76
CA TYR A 112 7.61 27.56 -24.67
C TYR A 112 8.75 28.46 -25.16
N ALA A 113 9.61 27.96 -26.06
CA ALA A 113 10.72 28.73 -26.62
C ALA A 113 10.27 29.92 -27.50
N ALA A 114 9.03 29.89 -28.01
CA ALA A 114 8.51 30.91 -28.92
C ALA A 114 7.79 32.10 -28.24
N THR A 115 7.66 32.17 -26.91
CA THR A 115 6.82 33.20 -26.26
C THR A 115 7.53 33.96 -25.13
N PRO A 116 7.81 35.28 -25.26
CA PRO A 116 8.70 36.00 -24.33
C PRO A 116 8.01 36.78 -23.19
N THR A 117 6.77 36.48 -22.77
CA THR A 117 6.16 37.19 -21.62
C THR A 117 5.50 36.28 -20.59
N ALA A 118 5.95 36.43 -19.35
CA ALA A 118 5.61 35.61 -18.20
C ALA A 118 4.35 36.15 -17.50
N HIS A 119 3.20 35.55 -17.80
CA HIS A 119 2.15 35.21 -16.83
C HIS A 119 1.14 34.28 -17.54
N GLY A 120 0.93 33.08 -17.00
CA GLY A 120 0.00 32.08 -17.56
C GLY A 120 0.64 30.96 -18.41
N VAL A 121 1.96 31.00 -18.64
CA VAL A 121 2.71 30.04 -19.48
C VAL A 121 2.56 28.60 -18.98
N ALA A 122 2.73 28.35 -17.67
CA ALA A 122 2.57 27.01 -17.10
C ALA A 122 1.15 26.44 -17.27
N ARG A 123 0.12 27.31 -17.26
CA ARG A 123 -1.28 26.91 -17.46
C ARG A 123 -1.55 26.56 -18.91
N ARG A 124 -0.93 27.29 -19.85
CA ARG A 124 -1.02 27.05 -21.29
C ARG A 124 -0.27 25.78 -21.70
N ILE A 125 0.95 25.55 -21.19
CA ILE A 125 1.73 24.32 -21.42
C ILE A 125 0.97 23.09 -20.93
N ARG A 126 0.41 23.13 -19.70
CA ARG A 126 -0.40 22.01 -19.19
C ARG A 126 -1.66 21.79 -20.03
N ARG A 127 -2.26 22.85 -20.58
CA ARG A 127 -3.45 22.75 -21.44
C ARG A 127 -3.10 22.11 -22.79
N GLU A 128 -2.01 22.54 -23.43
CA GLU A 128 -1.57 21.99 -24.72
C GLU A 128 -1.06 20.55 -24.57
N PHE A 129 -0.30 20.25 -23.51
CA PHE A 129 0.12 18.89 -23.20
C PHE A 129 -1.08 17.95 -23.00
N ARG A 130 -2.09 18.35 -22.21
CA ARG A 130 -3.33 17.59 -22.02
C ARG A 130 -4.20 17.49 -23.28
N ARG A 131 -4.07 18.43 -24.21
CA ARG A 131 -4.77 18.39 -25.50
C ARG A 131 -4.08 17.40 -26.45
N CYS A 132 -2.75 17.41 -26.47
CA CYS A 132 -1.92 16.51 -27.26
C CYS A 132 -2.05 15.06 -26.79
N ILE A 133 -1.99 14.80 -25.47
CA ILE A 133 -2.22 13.45 -24.89
C ILE A 133 -3.61 12.92 -25.22
N ARG A 134 -4.66 13.75 -25.14
CA ARG A 134 -6.02 13.33 -25.54
C ARG A 134 -6.13 13.00 -27.04
N SER A 135 -5.31 13.62 -27.88
CA SER A 135 -5.22 13.29 -29.31
C SER A 135 -4.42 12.01 -29.56
N CYS A 136 -3.44 11.69 -28.70
CA CYS A 136 -2.73 10.40 -28.70
C CYS A 136 -3.68 9.25 -28.31
N ASP A 137 -4.53 9.44 -27.30
CA ASP A 137 -5.50 8.44 -26.84
C ASP A 137 -6.64 8.22 -27.85
N ALA A 138 -6.97 9.23 -28.66
CA ALA A 138 -7.99 9.15 -29.71
C ALA A 138 -7.47 8.63 -31.07
N GLY A 139 -6.16 8.34 -31.19
CA GLY A 139 -5.56 7.84 -32.43
C GLY A 139 -5.47 8.83 -33.59
N THR A 140 -5.72 10.13 -33.37
CA THR A 140 -5.80 11.16 -34.43
C THR A 140 -4.65 12.16 -34.37
N VAL A 141 -3.40 11.68 -34.34
CA VAL A 141 -2.24 12.53 -34.66
C VAL A 141 -1.61 12.00 -35.94
N THR A 142 -2.13 12.48 -37.08
CA THR A 142 -1.44 12.39 -38.38
C THR A 142 -0.43 13.52 -38.45
N THR A 143 0.85 13.23 -38.22
CA THR A 143 1.93 14.08 -38.76
C THR A 143 1.99 13.82 -40.27
N ALA A 144 1.62 14.84 -41.04
CA ALA A 144 1.78 14.85 -42.47
C ALA A 144 3.28 14.86 -42.81
N SER A 145 3.83 13.71 -43.21
CA SER A 145 4.91 13.65 -44.19
C SER A 145 4.82 12.33 -44.94
N SER A 146 4.99 12.44 -46.25
CA SER A 146 4.76 11.48 -47.32
C SER A 146 5.49 10.14 -47.20
N GLY A 147 4.83 9.05 -47.61
CA GLY A 147 5.47 7.80 -48.02
C GLY A 147 4.94 6.58 -47.27
N GLY A 148 4.18 5.74 -47.97
CA GLY A 148 3.41 4.65 -47.39
C GLY A 148 4.22 3.44 -46.93
N ALA A 149 3.78 2.86 -45.82
CA ALA A 149 3.53 1.44 -45.64
C ALA A 149 2.78 1.32 -44.31
N ALA A 150 1.59 0.74 -44.32
CA ALA A 150 0.89 0.36 -43.10
C ALA A 150 1.74 -0.69 -42.38
N VAL A 151 2.62 -0.25 -41.47
CA VAL A 151 3.26 -1.15 -40.51
C VAL A 151 2.17 -1.51 -39.51
N THR A 152 1.51 -2.64 -39.75
CA THR A 152 0.86 -3.40 -38.70
C THR A 152 1.88 -3.53 -37.57
N LYS A 153 1.68 -2.77 -36.49
CA LYS A 153 2.39 -2.95 -35.22
C LYS A 153 2.08 -4.37 -34.76
N GLN A 154 2.94 -5.29 -35.14
CA GLN A 154 3.04 -6.59 -34.54
C GLN A 154 3.36 -6.31 -33.07
N THR A 155 2.34 -6.40 -32.21
CA THR A 155 2.49 -6.29 -30.76
C THR A 155 3.46 -7.37 -30.35
N SER A 156 4.74 -7.00 -30.22
CA SER A 156 5.76 -7.87 -29.68
C SER A 156 5.26 -8.36 -28.33
N SER A 157 5.25 -9.69 -28.14
CA SER A 157 4.89 -10.33 -26.88
C SER A 157 5.46 -9.53 -25.71
N PRO A 158 4.67 -9.27 -24.65
CA PRO A 158 5.15 -8.50 -23.52
C PRO A 158 6.45 -9.12 -22.99
N LYS A 159 7.49 -8.29 -22.97
CA LYS A 159 8.85 -8.71 -22.64
C LYS A 159 9.11 -8.44 -21.17
N LEU A 160 9.78 -9.38 -20.51
CA LEU A 160 10.28 -9.18 -19.16
C LEU A 160 11.16 -7.91 -19.12
N PRO A 161 10.93 -6.98 -18.17
CA PRO A 161 11.69 -5.75 -18.12
C PRO A 161 13.15 -6.02 -17.75
N ARG A 162 14.08 -5.16 -18.22
CA ARG A 162 15.53 -5.37 -18.06
C ARG A 162 15.96 -5.60 -16.62
N CYS A 163 15.36 -4.90 -15.66
CA CYS A 163 15.67 -5.05 -14.23
C CYS A 163 15.37 -6.46 -13.69
N LEU A 164 14.50 -7.23 -14.36
CA LEU A 164 14.15 -8.61 -14.00
C LEU A 164 14.84 -9.66 -14.88
N GLN A 165 15.68 -9.27 -15.85
CA GLN A 165 16.31 -10.22 -16.78
C GLN A 165 17.15 -11.30 -16.07
N ALA A 166 17.71 -10.99 -14.90
CA ALA A 166 18.42 -11.96 -14.08
C ALA A 166 17.55 -13.20 -13.75
N MET A 167 16.22 -13.07 -13.64
CA MET A 167 15.35 -14.23 -13.39
C MET A 167 15.42 -15.28 -14.51
N THR A 168 15.72 -14.87 -15.75
CA THR A 168 15.74 -15.80 -16.90
C THR A 168 16.95 -16.71 -16.94
N THR A 169 18.01 -16.40 -16.18
CA THR A 169 19.22 -17.23 -16.09
C THR A 169 19.18 -18.22 -14.93
N HIS A 170 18.16 -18.14 -14.07
CA HIS A 170 17.98 -19.02 -12.92
C HIS A 170 16.88 -20.05 -13.21
N PRO A 171 17.18 -21.36 -13.29
CA PRO A 171 16.20 -22.39 -13.67
C PRO A 171 14.94 -22.42 -12.79
N LEU A 172 15.10 -22.19 -11.48
CA LEU A 172 13.97 -22.16 -10.52
C LEU A 172 13.05 -20.95 -10.72
N LEU A 173 13.52 -19.90 -11.40
CA LEU A 173 12.79 -18.64 -11.58
C LEU A 173 12.13 -18.53 -12.97
N ALA A 174 12.27 -19.54 -13.82
CA ALA A 174 11.78 -19.51 -15.20
C ALA A 174 10.25 -19.31 -15.28
N ASP A 175 9.47 -20.05 -14.48
CA ASP A 175 8.01 -19.95 -14.44
C ASP A 175 7.55 -18.54 -14.01
N TYR A 176 8.26 -17.96 -13.04
CA TYR A 176 8.00 -16.61 -12.54
C TYR A 176 8.28 -15.54 -13.58
N ALA A 177 9.43 -15.64 -14.25
CA ALA A 177 9.79 -14.76 -15.34
C ALA A 177 8.77 -14.84 -16.49
N ALA A 178 8.35 -16.06 -16.85
CA ALA A 178 7.33 -16.28 -17.87
C ALA A 178 5.98 -15.66 -17.47
N TYR A 179 5.55 -15.86 -16.22
CA TYR A 179 4.32 -15.28 -15.70
C TYR A 179 4.34 -13.74 -15.74
N ILE A 180 5.40 -13.11 -15.21
CA ILE A 180 5.52 -11.64 -15.19
C ILE A 180 5.56 -11.08 -16.61
N ALA A 181 6.29 -11.72 -17.52
CA ALA A 181 6.36 -11.31 -18.91
C ALA A 181 5.00 -11.40 -19.60
N ALA A 182 4.19 -12.43 -19.32
CA ALA A 182 2.88 -12.61 -19.94
C ALA A 182 1.81 -11.61 -19.46
N HIS A 183 1.96 -11.01 -18.28
CA HIS A 183 0.90 -10.21 -17.64
C HIS A 183 1.31 -8.74 -17.44
N ALA A 184 1.08 -7.92 -18.47
CA ALA A 184 1.46 -6.51 -18.49
C ALA A 184 0.82 -5.68 -17.35
N ASN A 185 -0.42 -5.98 -16.94
CA ASN A 185 -1.08 -5.30 -15.81
C ASN A 185 -0.38 -5.59 -14.47
N VAL A 186 0.03 -6.83 -14.24
CA VAL A 186 0.81 -7.23 -13.06
C VAL A 186 2.17 -6.55 -13.06
N GLN A 187 2.87 -6.56 -14.20
CA GLN A 187 4.14 -5.87 -14.37
C GLN A 187 4.03 -4.36 -14.11
N GLN A 188 2.98 -3.72 -14.63
CA GLN A 188 2.74 -2.29 -14.44
C GLN A 188 2.45 -1.95 -12.97
N ALA A 189 1.67 -2.78 -12.27
CA ALA A 189 1.34 -2.56 -10.87
C ALA A 189 2.53 -2.82 -9.93
N MET A 190 3.30 -3.89 -10.16
CA MET A 190 4.54 -4.18 -9.44
C MET A 190 5.59 -3.08 -9.67
N ASN A 191 5.63 -2.51 -10.88
CA ASN A 191 6.62 -1.50 -11.28
C ASN A 191 8.07 -1.86 -10.90
N PRO A 192 8.56 -3.05 -11.31
CA PRO A 192 9.75 -3.67 -10.75
C PRO A 192 11.01 -2.81 -10.88
N CYS A 193 11.14 -2.03 -11.95
CA CYS A 193 12.34 -1.21 -12.16
C CYS A 193 12.36 0.08 -11.33
N LYS A 194 11.32 0.34 -10.52
CA LYS A 194 11.33 1.38 -9.47
C LYS A 194 11.65 0.81 -8.09
N VAL A 195 11.69 -0.51 -7.94
CA VAL A 195 12.11 -1.19 -6.72
C VAL A 195 13.63 -1.11 -6.59
N SER A 196 14.14 -0.97 -5.36
CA SER A 196 15.59 -0.92 -5.12
C SER A 196 16.25 -2.22 -5.58
N THR A 197 17.51 -2.14 -6.04
CA THR A 197 18.27 -3.33 -6.46
C THR A 197 18.46 -4.32 -5.31
N SER A 198 18.57 -3.83 -4.08
CA SER A 198 18.66 -4.64 -2.86
C SER A 198 17.39 -5.47 -2.65
N ILE A 199 16.20 -4.85 -2.69
CA ILE A 199 14.92 -5.56 -2.57
C ILE A 199 14.75 -6.56 -3.71
N LEU A 200 15.10 -6.21 -4.95
CA LEU A 200 15.03 -7.13 -6.09
C LEU A 200 15.97 -8.34 -5.93
N SER A 201 17.16 -8.14 -5.36
CA SER A 201 18.08 -9.25 -5.09
C SER A 201 17.50 -10.22 -4.06
N TRP A 202 16.89 -9.70 -2.99
CA TRP A 202 16.16 -10.51 -2.01
C TRP A 202 14.94 -11.18 -2.61
N PHE A 203 14.17 -10.49 -3.46
CA PHE A 203 13.03 -11.08 -4.17
C PHE A 203 13.44 -12.35 -4.93
N TYR A 204 14.57 -12.34 -5.66
CA TYR A 204 15.05 -13.54 -6.35
C TYR A 204 15.47 -14.64 -5.38
N ALA A 205 16.29 -14.31 -4.39
CA ALA A 205 16.77 -15.28 -3.39
C ALA A 205 15.60 -15.92 -2.61
N LYS A 206 14.57 -15.14 -2.30
CA LYS A 206 13.39 -15.61 -1.55
C LYS A 206 12.44 -16.43 -2.41
N LEU A 207 12.33 -16.17 -3.70
CA LEU A 207 11.65 -17.10 -4.61
C LEU A 207 12.36 -18.45 -4.67
N GLU A 208 13.69 -18.46 -4.78
CA GLU A 208 14.47 -19.72 -4.77
C GLU A 208 14.31 -20.46 -3.44
N GLU A 209 14.36 -19.76 -2.30
CA GLU A 209 14.09 -20.31 -0.98
C GLU A 209 12.70 -20.98 -0.93
N ALA A 210 11.68 -20.29 -1.43
CA ALA A 210 10.30 -20.78 -1.41
C ALA A 210 10.10 -22.02 -2.29
N GLU A 211 10.76 -22.06 -3.45
CA GLU A 211 10.78 -23.22 -4.34
C GLU A 211 11.44 -24.44 -3.70
N GLN A 212 12.61 -24.23 -3.09
CA GLN A 212 13.36 -25.31 -2.43
C GLN A 212 12.62 -25.85 -1.20
N ALA A 213 11.98 -24.96 -0.43
CA ALA A 213 11.26 -25.35 0.78
C ALA A 213 9.84 -25.87 0.51
N GLY A 214 9.25 -25.59 -0.65
CA GLY A 214 7.84 -25.88 -0.94
C GLY A 214 6.85 -25.09 -0.08
N MET A 215 7.29 -23.99 0.54
CA MET A 215 6.50 -23.12 1.43
C MET A 215 6.83 -21.65 1.15
N PRO A 216 5.98 -20.70 1.56
CA PRO A 216 6.31 -19.28 1.45
C PRO A 216 7.69 -18.93 2.00
N PRO A 217 8.36 -17.92 1.43
CA PRO A 217 9.66 -17.48 1.91
C PRO A 217 9.56 -17.01 3.37
N SER A 218 10.63 -17.24 4.10
CA SER A 218 10.82 -16.69 5.44
C SER A 218 11.57 -15.37 5.40
N ALA A 219 11.47 -14.59 6.47
CA ALA A 219 12.34 -13.46 6.72
C ALA A 219 12.61 -13.36 8.23
N PRO A 220 13.75 -12.79 8.65
CA PRO A 220 14.08 -12.69 10.06
C PRO A 220 13.15 -11.71 10.78
N LEU A 221 12.94 -11.95 12.08
CA LEU A 221 12.42 -10.91 12.95
C LEU A 221 13.44 -9.75 12.99
N PRO A 222 13.03 -8.49 12.77
CA PRO A 222 13.96 -7.37 12.78
C PRO A 222 14.72 -7.20 14.09
N ASP A 223 15.98 -6.80 14.00
CA ASP A 223 16.82 -6.59 15.17
C ASP A 223 16.22 -5.52 16.10
N GLY A 224 16.27 -5.82 17.40
CA GLY A 224 15.78 -4.93 18.43
C GLY A 224 14.26 -4.82 18.50
N PHE A 225 13.49 -5.53 17.65
CA PHE A 225 12.03 -5.53 17.70
C PHE A 225 11.55 -6.01 19.07
N SER A 226 12.05 -7.15 19.57
CA SER A 226 11.70 -7.69 20.90
C SER A 226 12.07 -6.78 22.08
N THR A 227 12.97 -5.81 21.88
CA THR A 227 13.44 -4.89 22.92
C THR A 227 12.89 -3.47 22.80
N THR A 228 12.18 -3.13 21.71
CA THR A 228 11.61 -1.79 21.52
C THR A 228 10.21 -1.73 22.12
N SER A 229 10.01 -0.88 23.13
CA SER A 229 8.69 -0.63 23.75
C SER A 229 7.80 0.30 22.91
N THR A 230 7.94 0.31 21.58
CA THR A 230 7.22 1.26 20.73
C THR A 230 6.10 0.58 19.96
N ASP A 231 4.97 1.28 19.88
CA ASP A 231 3.81 0.86 19.09
C ASP A 231 4.05 0.95 17.60
N SER A 232 5.10 1.64 17.17
CA SER A 232 5.54 1.69 15.78
C SER A 232 7.01 1.31 15.68
N TYR A 233 7.35 0.56 14.65
CA TYR A 233 8.70 0.15 14.32
C TYR A 233 8.92 0.25 12.81
N VAL A 234 9.99 0.90 12.40
CA VAL A 234 10.42 0.98 11.01
C VAL A 234 11.83 0.38 11.00
N PRO A 235 12.00 -0.88 10.56
CA PRO A 235 13.34 -1.41 10.42
C PRO A 235 14.10 -0.61 9.37
N GLY A 236 15.42 -0.55 9.54
CA GLY A 236 16.32 0.08 8.59
C GLY A 236 17.27 -0.93 7.94
N GLY A 237 17.86 -0.53 6.82
CA GLY A 237 18.94 -1.27 6.18
C GLY A 237 18.50 -2.58 5.51
N THR A 238 19.40 -3.55 5.49
CA THR A 238 19.26 -4.79 4.70
C THR A 238 18.16 -5.72 5.18
N GLN A 239 17.76 -5.65 6.46
CA GLN A 239 16.68 -6.47 7.01
C GLN A 239 15.32 -6.06 6.45
N SER A 240 15.05 -4.75 6.34
CA SER A 240 13.83 -4.25 5.69
C SER A 240 13.76 -4.70 4.24
N ASP A 241 14.88 -4.62 3.52
CA ASP A 241 14.96 -5.05 2.13
C ASP A 241 14.71 -6.56 1.98
N GLU A 242 15.20 -7.38 2.93
CA GLU A 242 14.93 -8.82 2.97
C GLU A 242 13.45 -9.12 3.19
N ILE A 243 12.82 -8.45 4.16
CA ILE A 243 11.39 -8.60 4.45
C ILE A 243 10.55 -8.20 3.24
N LEU A 244 10.83 -7.04 2.64
CA LEU A 244 10.13 -6.56 1.44
C LEU A 244 10.33 -7.51 0.25
N GLY A 245 11.55 -8.00 0.05
CA GLY A 245 11.86 -9.01 -0.98
C GLY A 245 11.09 -10.31 -0.74
N ALA A 246 11.01 -10.78 0.50
CA ALA A 246 10.25 -11.98 0.87
C ALA A 246 8.74 -11.79 0.65
N LYS A 247 8.18 -10.65 1.03
CA LYS A 247 6.76 -10.32 0.81
C LYS A 247 6.42 -10.26 -0.67
N LEU A 248 7.29 -9.68 -1.49
CA LEU A 248 7.13 -9.65 -2.94
C LEU A 248 7.24 -11.06 -3.55
N ALA A 249 8.19 -11.87 -3.09
CA ALA A 249 8.36 -13.26 -3.51
C ALA A 249 7.12 -14.10 -3.16
N HIS A 250 6.54 -13.91 -1.98
CA HIS A 250 5.33 -14.59 -1.54
C HIS A 250 4.16 -14.37 -2.50
N VAL A 251 3.90 -13.12 -2.91
CA VAL A 251 2.81 -12.77 -3.85
C VAL A 251 2.90 -13.60 -5.12
N PHE A 252 4.11 -13.68 -5.69
CA PHE A 252 4.34 -14.45 -6.91
C PHE A 252 4.35 -15.96 -6.69
N TRP A 253 4.88 -16.45 -5.56
CA TRP A 253 4.87 -17.87 -5.24
C TRP A 253 3.45 -18.41 -5.11
N VAL A 254 2.57 -17.68 -4.40
CA VAL A 254 1.14 -18.00 -4.29
C VAL A 254 0.47 -18.07 -5.67
N GLU A 255 0.78 -17.11 -6.54
CA GLU A 255 0.22 -17.03 -7.90
C GLU A 255 0.73 -18.15 -8.81
N VAL A 256 2.05 -18.31 -8.96
CA VAL A 256 2.65 -19.26 -9.91
C VAL A 256 2.43 -20.71 -9.48
N ARG A 257 2.39 -20.97 -8.17
CA ARG A 257 2.13 -22.31 -7.62
C ARG A 257 0.64 -22.57 -7.32
N ASN A 258 -0.25 -21.70 -7.79
CA ASN A 258 -1.71 -21.87 -7.72
C ASN A 258 -2.20 -22.18 -6.31
N LYS A 259 -1.67 -21.49 -5.29
CA LYS A 259 -2.00 -21.76 -3.89
C LYS A 259 -3.37 -21.23 -3.49
N VAL A 260 -3.98 -20.40 -4.36
CA VAL A 260 -5.36 -19.92 -4.29
C VAL A 260 -5.96 -19.97 -5.71
N PRO A 261 -7.31 -20.08 -5.85
CA PRO A 261 -7.95 -20.23 -7.16
C PRO A 261 -8.10 -18.91 -7.94
N TRP A 262 -8.04 -17.75 -7.28
CA TRP A 262 -8.05 -16.46 -7.97
C TRP A 262 -6.65 -16.09 -8.49
N ARG A 263 -6.62 -15.23 -9.50
CA ARG A 263 -5.40 -14.89 -10.25
C ARG A 263 -5.10 -13.41 -10.15
N LEU A 264 -3.84 -13.05 -9.91
CA LEU A 264 -3.39 -11.65 -9.91
C LEU A 264 -3.81 -10.94 -11.20
N ALA A 265 -3.62 -11.59 -12.35
CA ALA A 265 -3.95 -11.03 -13.66
C ALA A 265 -5.45 -10.66 -13.84
N SER A 266 -6.35 -11.22 -13.02
CA SER A 266 -7.79 -10.93 -13.08
C SER A 266 -8.20 -9.67 -12.33
N PHE A 267 -7.34 -9.16 -11.43
CA PHE A 267 -7.64 -7.95 -10.66
C PHE A 267 -7.45 -6.67 -11.49
N GLY A 268 -8.28 -5.67 -11.18
CA GLY A 268 -8.13 -4.33 -11.71
C GLY A 268 -6.85 -3.64 -11.23
N SER A 269 -6.45 -2.56 -11.90
CA SER A 269 -5.19 -1.86 -11.60
C SER A 269 -5.14 -1.29 -10.17
N ALA A 270 -6.27 -0.86 -9.60
CA ALA A 270 -6.35 -0.37 -8.22
C ALA A 270 -6.10 -1.49 -7.20
N ASP A 271 -6.66 -2.67 -7.45
CA ASP A 271 -6.52 -3.83 -6.56
C ASP A 271 -5.14 -4.45 -6.66
N LEU A 272 -4.57 -4.54 -7.86
CA LEU A 272 -3.19 -4.95 -8.06
C LEU A 272 -2.21 -4.04 -7.32
N LYS A 273 -2.45 -2.72 -7.33
CA LYS A 273 -1.64 -1.78 -6.53
C LYS A 273 -1.71 -2.14 -5.06
N ARG A 274 -2.89 -2.36 -4.48
CA ARG A 274 -3.05 -2.78 -3.07
C ARG A 274 -2.35 -4.11 -2.74
N ILE A 275 -2.31 -5.04 -3.69
CA ILE A 275 -1.54 -6.29 -3.51
C ILE A 275 -0.05 -5.98 -3.40
N PHE A 276 0.49 -5.17 -4.32
CA PHE A 276 1.91 -4.82 -4.37
C PHE A 276 2.33 -3.71 -3.40
N THR A 277 1.40 -2.98 -2.79
CA THR A 277 1.70 -2.08 -1.66
C THR A 277 2.08 -2.94 -0.46
N LEU A 278 3.38 -3.07 -0.21
CA LEU A 278 3.91 -3.92 0.86
C LEU A 278 3.78 -3.28 2.25
N CYS A 279 3.51 -1.98 2.34
CA CYS A 279 3.08 -1.35 3.57
C CYS A 279 1.55 -1.44 3.73
N LYS A 280 1.08 -2.39 4.56
CA LYS A 280 -0.35 -2.67 4.79
C LYS A 280 -0.78 -2.25 6.19
N TRP A 281 -0.73 -0.94 6.47
CA TRP A 281 -0.80 -0.37 7.81
C TRP A 281 -1.82 0.79 7.93
N PRO A 282 -2.54 0.95 9.07
CA PRO A 282 -3.55 2.01 9.25
C PRO A 282 -2.96 3.41 9.53
N HIS A 283 -1.70 3.68 9.16
CA HIS A 283 -1.09 5.01 9.16
C HIS A 283 -0.37 5.21 7.81
N PRO A 284 -0.35 6.41 7.21
CA PRO A 284 -0.05 6.55 5.79
C PRO A 284 1.43 6.31 5.51
N CYS A 285 1.74 5.09 5.13
CA CYS A 285 2.75 4.86 4.12
C CYS A 285 2.28 5.49 2.81
N ARG A 286 3.23 5.90 1.98
CA ARG A 286 2.87 6.33 0.63
C ARG A 286 2.44 5.08 -0.15
N HIS A 287 1.12 4.94 -0.38
CA HIS A 287 0.51 3.77 -1.04
C HIS A 287 1.09 3.44 -2.43
N ASP A 288 1.87 4.34 -3.03
CA ASP A 288 2.46 4.20 -4.35
C ASP A 288 3.85 3.55 -4.37
N ALA A 289 4.40 3.15 -3.22
CA ALA A 289 5.77 2.63 -3.17
C ALA A 289 5.90 1.31 -2.39
N ILE A 290 6.59 0.35 -3.04
CA ILE A 290 7.12 -0.89 -2.43
C ILE A 290 8.23 -0.59 -1.41
N VAL A 291 8.68 0.65 -1.31
CA VAL A 291 9.92 1.05 -0.61
C VAL A 291 9.76 1.28 0.89
N ASP A 292 8.52 1.28 1.40
CA ASP A 292 8.25 1.55 2.80
C ASP A 292 7.81 0.28 3.53
N PHE A 293 8.49 -0.04 4.63
CA PHE A 293 8.08 -1.07 5.58
C PHE A 293 8.01 -0.45 6.97
N ALA A 294 6.79 -0.29 7.47
CA ALA A 294 6.52 0.09 8.84
C ALA A 294 5.73 -1.06 9.48
N ALA A 295 5.85 -1.24 10.78
CA ALA A 295 4.99 -2.10 11.59
C ALA A 295 4.40 -1.29 12.73
N GLN A 296 3.10 -1.41 12.99
CA GLN A 296 2.42 -0.76 14.11
C GLN A 296 1.63 -1.76 14.96
N TYR A 297 1.86 -1.93 16.25
CA TYR A 297 1.11 -2.91 17.06
C TYR A 297 1.37 -4.41 16.71
N VAL A 298 1.31 -4.86 15.44
CA VAL A 298 1.38 -6.27 14.99
C VAL A 298 2.24 -6.50 13.73
N LEU A 299 3.45 -7.00 13.90
CA LEU A 299 4.42 -7.21 12.84
C LEU A 299 4.21 -8.53 12.07
N ASP A 300 3.94 -8.42 10.78
CA ASP A 300 4.12 -9.50 9.80
C ASP A 300 5.46 -9.36 9.08
N HIS A 301 6.52 -9.80 9.74
CA HIS A 301 7.87 -9.78 9.19
C HIS A 301 8.09 -10.90 8.17
N SER A 302 7.45 -12.06 8.34
CA SER A 302 7.76 -13.27 7.60
C SER A 302 6.51 -13.82 6.91
N PRO A 303 6.45 -13.87 5.56
CA PRO A 303 5.32 -14.47 4.85
C PRO A 303 4.98 -15.89 5.28
N ARG A 304 5.99 -16.66 5.69
CA ARG A 304 5.83 -18.00 6.26
C ARG A 304 5.01 -18.00 7.56
N VAL A 305 5.15 -16.99 8.41
CA VAL A 305 4.37 -16.87 9.65
C VAL A 305 2.89 -16.65 9.33
N ALA A 306 2.58 -15.65 8.49
CA ALA A 306 1.20 -15.40 8.05
C ALA A 306 0.57 -16.64 7.40
N TRP A 307 1.32 -17.34 6.54
CA TRP A 307 0.84 -18.57 5.91
C TRP A 307 0.62 -19.72 6.89
N THR A 308 1.48 -19.85 7.90
CA THR A 308 1.33 -20.87 8.95
C THR A 308 0.05 -20.62 9.76
N VAL A 309 -0.20 -19.36 10.13
CA VAL A 309 -1.45 -18.96 10.78
C VAL A 309 -2.66 -19.34 9.92
N LEU A 310 -2.62 -19.05 8.61
CA LEU A 310 -3.68 -19.45 7.68
C LEU A 310 -3.88 -20.97 7.63
N GLN A 311 -2.81 -21.75 7.46
CA GLN A 311 -2.90 -23.22 7.38
C GLN A 311 -3.42 -23.88 8.65
N GLN A 312 -3.15 -23.29 9.81
CA GLN A 312 -3.60 -23.82 11.10
C GLN A 312 -5.08 -23.55 11.37
N ASN A 313 -5.66 -22.53 10.73
CA ASN A 313 -7.00 -22.04 11.07
C ASN A 313 -8.01 -22.16 9.92
N LEU A 314 -7.55 -22.30 8.67
CA LEU A 314 -8.41 -22.36 7.49
C LEU A 314 -8.14 -23.64 6.68
N ASP A 315 -9.20 -24.21 6.13
CA ASP A 315 -9.07 -25.19 5.05
C ASP A 315 -8.80 -24.46 3.72
N LEU A 316 -7.51 -24.23 3.44
CA LEU A 316 -7.08 -23.54 2.22
C LEU A 316 -7.52 -24.25 0.93
N ALA A 317 -7.76 -25.56 0.97
CA ALA A 317 -8.23 -26.32 -0.19
C ALA A 317 -9.73 -26.12 -0.46
N ALA A 318 -10.50 -25.75 0.56
CA ALA A 318 -11.93 -25.45 0.45
C ALA A 318 -12.22 -24.00 0.02
N LEU A 319 -11.20 -23.13 -0.05
CA LEU A 319 -11.37 -21.76 -0.51
C LEU A 319 -11.63 -21.71 -2.01
N THR A 320 -12.79 -21.18 -2.39
CA THR A 320 -13.20 -21.05 -3.81
C THR A 320 -13.20 -19.62 -4.31
N THR A 321 -13.37 -18.64 -3.42
CA THR A 321 -13.45 -17.22 -3.77
C THR A 321 -12.68 -16.34 -2.79
N PRO A 322 -12.20 -15.15 -3.21
CA PRO A 322 -11.58 -14.19 -2.30
C PRO A 322 -12.53 -13.74 -1.18
N ARG A 323 -13.83 -13.61 -1.49
CA ARG A 323 -14.87 -13.21 -0.52
C ARG A 323 -15.04 -14.23 0.61
N GLN A 324 -15.06 -15.52 0.25
CA GLN A 324 -15.09 -16.59 1.25
C GLN A 324 -13.83 -16.54 2.11
N ALA A 325 -12.66 -16.36 1.50
CA ALA A 325 -11.40 -16.32 2.23
C ALA A 325 -11.33 -15.19 3.27
N VAL A 326 -11.85 -14.00 2.97
CA VAL A 326 -11.93 -12.90 3.95
C VAL A 326 -12.82 -13.27 5.12
N ALA A 327 -14.00 -13.88 4.87
CA ALA A 327 -14.88 -14.32 5.94
C ALA A 327 -14.23 -15.41 6.81
N ASP A 328 -13.56 -16.38 6.19
CA ASP A 328 -12.91 -17.49 6.91
C ASP A 328 -11.69 -17.00 7.73
N VAL A 329 -10.92 -16.03 7.21
CA VAL A 329 -9.84 -15.33 7.94
C VAL A 329 -10.35 -14.59 9.17
N LEU A 330 -11.60 -14.12 9.13
CA LEU A 330 -12.20 -13.36 10.23
C LEU A 330 -12.99 -14.25 11.20
N GLU A 331 -13.39 -15.44 10.78
CA GLU A 331 -14.10 -16.38 11.65
C GLU A 331 -13.20 -16.90 12.77
N HIS A 332 -11.93 -17.22 12.49
CA HIS A 332 -11.02 -17.76 13.52
C HIS A 332 -10.61 -16.73 14.58
N THR A 333 -10.88 -15.44 14.32
CA THR A 333 -10.59 -14.35 15.26
C THR A 333 -11.74 -14.08 16.23
N ARG A 334 -12.90 -14.74 16.09
CA ARG A 334 -14.01 -14.66 17.06
C ARG A 334 -13.63 -15.04 18.48
N ALA A 335 -12.68 -15.95 18.62
CA ALA A 335 -12.17 -16.38 19.91
C ALA A 335 -11.13 -15.42 20.50
N PHE A 336 -10.83 -14.31 19.82
CA PHE A 336 -9.89 -13.34 20.35
C PHE A 336 -10.58 -12.49 21.40
N VAL A 337 -9.84 -12.11 22.43
CA VAL A 337 -10.29 -11.11 23.39
C VAL A 337 -9.55 -9.81 23.14
N HIS A 338 -10.22 -8.68 23.38
CA HIS A 338 -9.52 -7.40 23.45
C HIS A 338 -8.56 -7.47 24.65
N GLY A 339 -7.30 -7.06 24.45
CA GLY A 339 -6.29 -6.97 25.50
C GLY A 339 -6.84 -6.15 26.65
N ALA A 340 -7.27 -6.85 27.69
CA ALA A 340 -7.71 -6.28 28.94
C ALA A 340 -6.60 -6.55 29.93
N VAL A 341 -6.18 -5.47 30.58
CA VAL A 341 -5.39 -5.50 31.79
C VAL A 341 -5.99 -6.55 32.74
N TYR A 342 -5.22 -7.54 33.18
CA TYR A 342 -5.76 -8.53 34.11
C TYR A 342 -5.91 -7.86 35.48
N TYR A 343 -7.14 -7.80 35.99
CA TYR A 343 -7.41 -7.32 37.33
C TYR A 343 -7.49 -8.51 38.30
N ASP A 344 -6.91 -8.39 39.49
CA ASP A 344 -7.21 -9.32 40.57
C ASP A 344 -8.66 -9.13 41.07
N GLY A 345 -9.11 -10.02 41.97
CA GLY A 345 -10.43 -9.92 42.59
C GLY A 345 -10.67 -8.64 43.42
N SER A 346 -9.67 -7.77 43.58
CA SER A 346 -9.75 -6.46 44.23
C SER A 346 -9.72 -5.29 43.24
N GLY A 347 -9.68 -5.56 41.93
CA GLY A 347 -9.63 -4.53 40.89
C GLY A 347 -8.24 -3.94 40.63
N ASN A 348 -7.15 -4.57 41.10
CA ASN A 348 -5.78 -4.13 40.80
C ASN A 348 -5.24 -4.80 39.55
N VAL A 349 -4.54 -4.05 38.72
CA VAL A 349 -3.78 -4.58 37.57
C VAL A 349 -2.69 -5.53 38.07
N VAL A 350 -2.80 -6.82 37.76
CA VAL A 350 -1.83 -7.86 38.15
C VAL A 350 -1.03 -8.44 36.98
N ARG A 351 -1.45 -8.19 35.74
CA ARG A 351 -0.69 -8.54 34.54
C ARG A 351 -0.97 -7.49 33.45
N ASP A 352 0.09 -6.82 32.99
CA ASP A 352 0.13 -5.96 31.80
C ASP A 352 1.07 -6.63 30.79
N ASP A 353 0.57 -7.68 30.18
CA ASP A 353 1.22 -8.49 29.15
C ASP A 353 1.06 -7.91 27.75
N THR A 354 0.46 -6.71 27.63
CA THR A 354 0.24 -6.03 26.35
C THR A 354 1.53 -5.66 25.62
N TRP A 355 2.70 -5.74 26.24
CA TRP A 355 3.98 -5.43 25.59
C TRP A 355 4.61 -6.60 24.81
N GLY A 356 4.14 -7.84 25.04
CA GLY A 356 4.75 -9.05 24.45
C GLY A 356 4.16 -9.48 23.12
N ILE A 357 2.86 -9.26 22.89
CA ILE A 357 2.13 -9.81 21.74
C ILE A 357 2.23 -8.84 20.55
N ARG A 358 3.24 -9.03 19.71
CA ARG A 358 3.62 -8.06 18.67
C ARG A 358 3.84 -8.70 17.31
N THR A 359 3.67 -10.00 17.16
CA THR A 359 3.65 -10.69 15.86
C THR A 359 2.31 -11.39 15.61
N LEU A 360 2.08 -11.78 14.35
CA LEU A 360 0.88 -12.53 13.96
C LEU A 360 0.72 -13.86 14.72
N ASP A 361 1.81 -14.60 14.92
CA ASP A 361 1.81 -15.89 15.60
C ASP A 361 1.61 -15.76 17.11
N GLU A 362 2.14 -14.70 17.73
CA GLU A 362 1.87 -14.40 19.14
C GLU A 362 0.39 -14.08 19.36
N MET A 363 -0.20 -13.20 18.53
CA MET A 363 -1.63 -12.89 18.61
C MET A 363 -2.50 -14.13 18.43
N MET A 364 -2.11 -15.00 17.50
CA MET A 364 -2.83 -16.24 17.23
C MET A 364 -2.71 -17.24 18.39
N THR A 365 -1.53 -17.35 19.01
CA THR A 365 -1.26 -18.26 20.13
C THR A 365 -2.01 -17.82 21.38
N GLU A 366 -1.92 -16.54 21.73
CA GLU A 366 -2.54 -15.99 22.92
C GLU A 366 -4.03 -15.71 22.73
N LYS A 367 -4.51 -15.61 21.48
CA LYS A 367 -5.87 -15.18 21.13
C LYS A 367 -6.23 -13.83 21.76
N VAL A 368 -5.29 -12.89 21.73
CA VAL A 368 -5.47 -11.55 22.29
C VAL A 368 -5.17 -10.49 21.23
N SER A 369 -6.10 -9.56 21.08
CA SER A 369 -5.91 -8.33 20.33
C SER A 369 -5.32 -7.23 21.22
N ARG A 370 -4.03 -6.93 21.03
CA ARG A 370 -3.27 -6.01 21.88
C ARG A 370 -3.89 -4.60 22.01
N HIS A 371 -4.32 -4.02 20.89
CA HIS A 371 -4.89 -2.66 20.81
C HIS A 371 -6.21 -2.63 20.03
N GLY A 372 -7.05 -3.66 20.23
CA GLY A 372 -8.36 -3.72 19.58
C GLY A 372 -8.26 -3.64 18.06
N CYS A 373 -9.09 -2.78 17.46
CA CYS A 373 -9.10 -2.50 16.03
C CYS A 373 -7.70 -2.20 15.44
N TRP A 374 -6.81 -1.54 16.19
CA TRP A 374 -5.46 -1.21 15.71
C TRP A 374 -4.55 -2.42 15.54
N SER A 375 -4.82 -3.50 16.27
CA SER A 375 -4.09 -4.78 16.12
C SER A 375 -4.82 -5.72 15.17
N MET A 376 -6.15 -5.73 15.19
CA MET A 376 -6.94 -6.62 14.36
C MET A 376 -6.96 -6.24 12.89
N VAL A 377 -6.99 -4.95 12.57
CA VAL A 377 -6.91 -4.48 11.19
C VAL A 377 -5.62 -4.96 10.53
N PRO A 378 -4.40 -4.65 11.02
CA PRO A 378 -3.18 -5.15 10.41
C PRO A 378 -3.12 -6.69 10.42
N TYR A 379 -3.60 -7.36 11.47
CA TYR A 379 -3.69 -8.82 11.51
C TYR A 379 -4.52 -9.37 10.32
N ALA A 380 -5.77 -8.91 10.18
CA ALA A 380 -6.67 -9.34 9.10
C ALA A 380 -6.11 -8.96 7.72
N MET A 381 -5.55 -7.76 7.57
CA MET A 381 -4.94 -7.29 6.34
C MET A 381 -3.76 -8.16 5.91
N GLN A 382 -2.88 -8.53 6.85
CA GLN A 382 -1.70 -9.35 6.57
C GLN A 382 -2.08 -10.79 6.18
N LEU A 383 -3.09 -11.38 6.83
CA LEU A 383 -3.61 -12.69 6.46
C LEU A 383 -4.33 -12.68 5.10
N ALA A 384 -5.16 -11.68 4.82
CA ALA A 384 -5.80 -11.51 3.52
C ALA A 384 -4.76 -11.29 2.41
N ALA A 385 -3.74 -10.47 2.68
CA ALA A 385 -2.61 -10.24 1.78
C ALA A 385 -1.81 -11.52 1.50
N ALA A 386 -1.62 -12.39 2.49
CA ALA A 386 -0.93 -13.66 2.30
C ALA A 386 -1.69 -14.62 1.37
N LEU A 387 -2.99 -14.40 1.16
CA LEU A 387 -3.80 -15.10 0.16
C LEU A 387 -3.92 -14.33 -1.16
N ASN A 388 -3.13 -13.27 -1.40
CA ASN A 388 -3.27 -12.37 -2.56
C ASN A 388 -4.65 -11.70 -2.66
N VAL A 389 -5.34 -11.46 -1.54
CA VAL A 389 -6.58 -10.65 -1.53
C VAL A 389 -6.21 -9.16 -1.43
N PRO A 390 -6.70 -8.31 -2.35
CA PRO A 390 -6.53 -6.86 -2.27
C PRO A 390 -7.16 -6.31 -0.98
N VAL A 391 -6.38 -5.55 -0.22
CA VAL A 391 -6.80 -5.01 1.07
C VAL A 391 -6.18 -3.64 1.32
N ASP A 392 -6.92 -2.79 2.03
CA ASP A 392 -6.49 -1.47 2.48
C ASP A 392 -6.91 -1.23 3.94
N GLY A 393 -6.27 -0.28 4.60
CA GLY A 393 -6.57 0.12 5.98
C GLY A 393 -6.87 1.61 6.04
N VAL A 394 -7.93 1.98 6.75
CA VAL A 394 -8.25 3.40 7.00
C VAL A 394 -8.52 3.63 8.48
N SER A 395 -8.30 4.86 8.95
CA SER A 395 -8.55 5.25 10.34
C SER A 395 -9.59 6.36 10.45
N ASP A 396 -10.15 6.51 11.65
CA ASP A 396 -10.98 7.63 12.09
C ASP A 396 -12.33 7.76 11.37
N TYR A 397 -12.83 6.71 10.71
CA TYR A 397 -14.17 6.69 10.10
C TYR A 397 -15.25 6.07 11.00
N PHE A 398 -14.85 5.30 12.01
CA PHE A 398 -15.72 4.81 13.08
C PHE A 398 -15.68 5.76 14.28
N ASP A 399 -16.66 5.67 15.19
CA ASP A 399 -16.95 6.59 16.30
C ASP A 399 -15.73 7.17 17.06
N GLY A 400 -15.19 8.29 16.57
CA GLY A 400 -14.13 9.02 17.24
C GLY A 400 -12.74 8.86 16.60
N LEU A 401 -11.84 9.74 17.01
CA LEU A 401 -10.43 9.64 16.65
C LEU A 401 -9.84 8.40 17.32
N GLY A 402 -9.07 7.61 16.59
CA GLY A 402 -8.41 6.44 17.16
C GLY A 402 -9.06 5.10 16.85
N HIS A 403 -9.80 4.95 15.75
CA HIS A 403 -10.34 3.65 15.30
C HIS A 403 -9.84 3.27 13.92
N ALA A 404 -9.76 1.97 13.63
CA ALA A 404 -9.20 1.45 12.39
C ALA A 404 -10.17 0.49 11.68
N THR A 405 -10.21 0.52 10.36
CA THR A 405 -11.08 -0.29 9.51
C THR A 405 -10.24 -1.02 8.46
N ALA A 406 -10.56 -2.28 8.19
CA ALA A 406 -10.00 -3.02 7.05
C ALA A 406 -10.98 -3.03 5.86
N LEU A 407 -10.50 -2.63 4.68
CA LEU A 407 -11.27 -2.54 3.45
C LEU A 407 -10.82 -3.64 2.48
N PHE A 408 -11.76 -4.47 2.01
CA PHE A 408 -11.50 -5.57 1.07
C PHE A 408 -12.24 -5.32 -0.27
N PRO A 409 -11.78 -4.33 -1.07
CA PRO A 409 -12.53 -3.81 -2.21
C PRO A 409 -12.87 -4.86 -3.27
N ALA A 410 -11.95 -5.78 -3.56
CA ALA A 410 -12.17 -6.84 -4.55
C ALA A 410 -13.23 -7.88 -4.13
N THR A 411 -13.63 -7.88 -2.86
CA THR A 411 -14.66 -8.77 -2.31
C THR A 411 -15.96 -8.07 -1.98
N ASP A 412 -15.98 -6.74 -2.10
CA ASP A 412 -17.03 -5.86 -1.58
C ASP A 412 -17.28 -6.07 -0.08
N GLN A 413 -16.22 -6.21 0.72
CA GLN A 413 -16.32 -6.42 2.17
C GLN A 413 -15.52 -5.37 2.94
N VAL A 414 -16.02 -5.01 4.12
CA VAL A 414 -15.38 -4.09 5.07
C VAL A 414 -15.55 -4.64 6.48
N LEU A 415 -14.46 -4.63 7.25
CA LEU A 415 -14.52 -4.81 8.69
C LEU A 415 -14.62 -3.43 9.34
N ALA A 416 -15.84 -3.02 9.67
CA ALA A 416 -16.24 -1.63 9.91
C ALA A 416 -15.45 -0.93 11.02
N HIS A 417 -15.42 -1.50 12.21
CA HIS A 417 -14.64 -1.02 13.36
C HIS A 417 -13.28 -1.72 13.47
N GLY A 418 -12.98 -2.75 12.67
CA GLY A 418 -11.70 -3.44 12.70
C GLY A 418 -11.63 -4.60 13.70
N ASP A 419 -12.49 -4.63 14.72
CA ASP A 419 -12.57 -5.74 15.68
C ASP A 419 -14.00 -6.21 16.00
N ASP A 420 -14.96 -5.89 15.14
CA ASP A 420 -16.38 -6.31 15.26
C ASP A 420 -16.57 -7.81 15.39
N VAL A 421 -15.65 -8.58 14.84
CA VAL A 421 -15.69 -10.05 14.79
C VAL A 421 -15.68 -10.71 16.17
N TYR A 422 -15.06 -10.07 17.17
CA TYR A 422 -15.14 -10.51 18.57
C TYR A 422 -15.85 -9.49 19.47
N ASN A 423 -16.50 -8.48 18.88
CA ASN A 423 -17.27 -7.52 19.65
C ASN A 423 -18.37 -8.27 20.40
N GLY A 424 -18.46 -8.01 21.70
CA GLY A 424 -19.44 -8.63 22.59
C GLY A 424 -20.86 -8.56 22.04
N LEU A 425 -21.25 -7.56 21.25
CA LEU A 425 -22.60 -7.45 20.63
C LEU A 425 -22.82 -8.33 19.40
N LEU A 426 -21.77 -8.88 18.78
CA LEU A 426 -21.82 -9.55 17.47
C LEU A 426 -21.24 -10.98 17.47
N LEU A 427 -20.79 -11.49 18.62
CA LEU A 427 -20.16 -12.82 18.75
C LEU A 427 -20.98 -13.99 18.17
N ASN A 428 -22.31 -13.89 18.12
CA ASN A 428 -23.18 -14.94 17.56
C ASN A 428 -23.68 -14.64 16.14
N THR A 429 -23.40 -13.45 15.59
CA THR A 429 -23.74 -13.07 14.22
C THR A 429 -22.79 -13.77 13.27
N PRO A 430 -23.23 -14.55 12.25
CA PRO A 430 -22.31 -15.16 11.27
C PRO A 430 -21.30 -14.16 10.68
N THR A 431 -20.01 -14.51 10.52
CA THR A 431 -18.96 -13.52 10.13
C THR A 431 -19.26 -12.79 8.84
N ARG A 432 -19.85 -13.50 7.86
CA ARG A 432 -20.28 -12.90 6.59
C ARG A 432 -21.32 -11.78 6.74
N LEU A 433 -22.04 -11.72 7.86
CA LEU A 433 -23.02 -10.68 8.18
C LEU A 433 -22.41 -9.57 9.05
N VAL A 434 -21.32 -9.84 9.78
CA VAL A 434 -20.53 -8.82 10.47
C VAL A 434 -19.81 -7.91 9.45
N LEU A 435 -19.40 -8.48 8.31
CA LEU A 435 -18.75 -7.74 7.24
C LEU A 435 -19.75 -6.86 6.48
N ASP A 436 -19.42 -5.58 6.35
CA ASP A 436 -20.21 -4.58 5.64
C ASP A 436 -19.84 -4.51 4.15
N SER A 437 -20.66 -3.84 3.33
CA SER A 437 -20.40 -3.61 1.92
C SER A 437 -19.39 -2.47 1.72
N TYR A 438 -18.34 -2.75 0.94
CA TYR A 438 -17.39 -1.72 0.52
C TYR A 438 -18.06 -0.66 -0.36
N ALA A 439 -18.96 -1.06 -1.27
CA ALA A 439 -19.71 -0.15 -2.13
C ALA A 439 -20.58 0.81 -1.29
N ARG A 440 -21.25 0.32 -0.24
CA ARG A 440 -21.97 1.17 0.72
C ARG A 440 -21.01 2.14 1.42
N TRP A 441 -19.88 1.63 1.93
CA TRP A 441 -18.86 2.45 2.58
C TRP A 441 -18.34 3.55 1.66
N GLN A 442 -18.15 3.29 0.37
CA GLN A 442 -17.72 4.32 -0.58
C GLN A 442 -18.71 5.48 -0.69
N THR A 443 -20.02 5.19 -0.68
CA THR A 443 -21.06 6.22 -0.88
C THR A 443 -21.50 6.89 0.42
N GLU A 444 -21.44 6.18 1.55
CA GLU A 444 -22.03 6.63 2.81
C GLU A 444 -21.00 6.95 3.89
N VAL A 445 -19.80 6.38 3.85
CA VAL A 445 -18.78 6.59 4.91
C VAL A 445 -17.59 7.36 4.35
N LEU A 446 -16.89 6.79 3.36
CA LEU A 446 -15.70 7.37 2.72
C LEU A 446 -16.00 8.61 1.87
N ALA A 447 -17.28 8.91 1.61
CA ALA A 447 -17.72 10.16 1.00
C ALA A 447 -17.54 11.38 1.92
N TYR A 448 -17.37 11.14 3.22
CA TYR A 448 -17.17 12.18 4.24
C TYR A 448 -15.73 12.15 4.76
N PRO A 449 -15.17 13.27 5.26
CA PRO A 449 -13.84 13.26 5.84
C PRO A 449 -13.76 12.36 7.10
N PRO A 450 -12.58 11.77 7.38
CA PRO A 450 -12.31 11.11 8.65
C PRO A 450 -12.62 12.04 9.84
N GLY A 451 -13.16 11.48 10.92
CA GLY A 451 -13.56 12.17 12.14
C GLY A 451 -14.88 12.93 12.04
N SER A 452 -15.56 12.92 10.89
CA SER A 452 -16.87 13.57 10.75
C SER A 452 -17.96 12.76 11.45
N ALA A 453 -18.89 13.47 12.11
CA ALA A 453 -20.04 12.84 12.78
C ALA A 453 -20.90 12.00 11.83
N THR A 454 -20.99 12.38 10.55
CA THR A 454 -21.75 11.63 9.55
C THR A 454 -21.06 10.31 9.18
N ALA A 455 -19.73 10.31 8.97
CA ALA A 455 -18.99 9.07 8.75
C ALA A 455 -19.15 8.11 9.94
N ALA A 456 -18.94 8.63 11.16
CA ALA A 456 -19.08 7.87 12.40
C ALA A 456 -20.49 7.28 12.58
N TYR A 457 -21.53 8.07 12.30
CA TYR A 457 -22.91 7.60 12.37
C TYR A 457 -23.20 6.49 11.33
N ASN A 458 -22.76 6.69 10.08
CA ASN A 458 -23.02 5.75 8.99
C ASN A 458 -22.24 4.43 9.11
N SER A 459 -21.05 4.45 9.72
CA SER A 459 -20.28 3.25 10.03
C SER A 459 -20.91 2.47 11.19
N GLN A 460 -21.24 3.12 12.32
CA GLN A 460 -21.90 2.47 13.47
C GLN A 460 -23.26 1.87 13.15
N THR A 461 -24.00 2.47 12.22
CA THR A 461 -25.36 2.04 11.89
C THR A 461 -25.40 0.58 11.45
N ASN A 462 -24.38 0.07 10.75
CA ASN A 462 -24.36 -1.33 10.31
C ASN A 462 -24.28 -2.31 11.48
N ASP A 463 -23.32 -2.11 12.39
CA ASP A 463 -23.10 -3.03 13.53
C ASP A 463 -24.33 -3.10 14.43
N LYS A 464 -25.00 -1.96 14.65
CA LYS A 464 -26.26 -1.92 15.41
C LYS A 464 -27.41 -2.57 14.65
N GLN A 465 -27.44 -2.49 13.33
CA GLN A 465 -28.43 -3.16 12.50
C GLN A 465 -28.24 -4.68 12.45
N GLU A 466 -27.01 -5.19 12.57
CA GLU A 466 -26.70 -6.61 12.60
C GLU A 466 -26.89 -7.21 14.00
N ALA A 467 -26.50 -6.50 15.06
CA ALA A 467 -26.69 -6.96 16.44
C ALA A 467 -28.17 -7.15 16.82
N ARG A 468 -29.11 -6.43 16.17
CA ARG A 468 -30.55 -6.68 16.36
C ARG A 468 -31.07 -7.94 15.65
N LEU A 469 -30.31 -8.52 14.73
CA LEU A 469 -30.69 -9.75 14.02
C LEU A 469 -30.23 -11.01 14.77
N HIS A 470 -29.20 -10.90 15.61
CA HIS A 470 -28.57 -12.03 16.28
C HIS A 470 -28.12 -11.64 17.70
N PRO A 471 -28.73 -12.21 18.76
CA PRO A 471 -28.32 -11.90 20.12
C PRO A 471 -27.00 -12.58 20.49
N SER A 472 -26.02 -11.77 20.88
CA SER A 472 -24.76 -12.27 21.42
C SER A 472 -24.88 -12.71 22.88
N ALA A 473 -23.91 -13.48 23.37
CA ALA A 473 -23.92 -13.93 24.76
C ALA A 473 -23.79 -12.77 25.76
N TYR A 474 -22.95 -11.77 25.47
CA TYR A 474 -22.89 -10.53 26.26
C TYR A 474 -24.23 -9.78 26.27
N LEU A 475 -24.90 -9.63 25.12
CA LEU A 475 -26.20 -8.95 25.06
C LEU A 475 -27.26 -9.71 25.87
N MET A 476 -27.26 -11.05 25.78
CA MET A 476 -28.13 -11.91 26.59
C MET A 476 -27.84 -11.78 28.09
N GLU A 477 -26.56 -11.73 28.48
CA GLU A 477 -26.17 -11.52 29.87
C GLU A 477 -26.60 -10.14 30.39
N GLN A 478 -26.36 -9.07 29.64
CA GLN A 478 -26.78 -7.71 30.03
C GLN A 478 -28.30 -7.61 30.12
N TYR A 479 -29.02 -8.21 29.17
CA TYR A 479 -30.48 -8.30 29.21
C TYR A 479 -30.95 -9.02 30.48
N CYS A 480 -30.38 -10.18 30.81
CA CYS A 480 -30.80 -11.02 31.92
C CYS A 480 -30.35 -10.55 33.31
N SER A 481 -29.22 -9.86 33.41
CA SER A 481 -28.62 -9.49 34.70
C SER A 481 -29.18 -8.19 35.30
N ALA A 482 -29.56 -7.20 34.49
CA ALA A 482 -29.84 -5.87 35.05
C ALA A 482 -30.81 -4.96 34.28
N GLY A 483 -31.40 -5.34 33.14
CA GLY A 483 -32.27 -4.36 32.49
C GLY A 483 -33.18 -4.78 31.34
N GLY A 484 -33.33 -6.07 31.04
CA GLY A 484 -34.36 -6.59 30.13
C GLY A 484 -34.52 -5.71 28.87
N ARG A 485 -35.77 -5.33 28.56
CA ARG A 485 -36.07 -4.45 27.44
C ARG A 485 -35.36 -3.09 27.50
N ALA A 486 -35.19 -2.50 28.69
CA ALA A 486 -34.54 -1.20 28.83
C ALA A 486 -33.09 -1.20 28.33
N ILE A 487 -32.36 -2.33 28.43
CA ILE A 487 -31.03 -2.47 27.82
C ILE A 487 -31.11 -2.39 26.30
N LEU A 488 -32.04 -3.13 25.68
CA LEU A 488 -32.21 -3.09 24.23
C LEU A 488 -32.59 -1.69 23.75
N ASP A 489 -33.53 -1.03 24.43
CA ASP A 489 -33.91 0.33 24.09
C ASP A 489 -32.72 1.29 24.25
N SER A 490 -31.94 1.20 25.33
CA SER A 490 -30.78 2.08 25.53
C SER A 490 -29.71 1.95 24.43
N ILE A 491 -29.51 0.74 23.90
CA ILE A 491 -28.48 0.46 22.89
C ILE A 491 -29.00 0.75 21.47
N PHE A 492 -30.29 0.53 21.21
CA PHE A 492 -30.82 0.42 19.85
C PHE A 492 -31.96 1.39 19.51
N THR A 493 -32.44 2.25 20.41
CA THR A 493 -33.59 3.16 20.15
C THR A 493 -33.39 4.04 18.90
N THR A 494 -32.16 4.41 18.57
CA THR A 494 -31.84 5.21 17.37
C THR A 494 -31.70 4.37 16.09
N TYR A 495 -31.62 3.04 16.20
CA TYR A 495 -31.24 2.14 15.10
C TYR A 495 -32.29 1.08 14.77
N ALA A 496 -33.27 0.87 15.64
CA ALA A 496 -34.29 -0.16 15.50
C ALA A 496 -35.69 0.37 15.81
N THR A 497 -36.67 -0.10 15.05
CA THR A 497 -38.09 0.11 15.37
C THR A 497 -38.49 -0.71 16.58
N ALA A 498 -39.57 -0.31 17.27
CA ALA A 498 -40.10 -1.05 18.42
C ALA A 498 -40.38 -2.54 18.06
N GLN A 499 -40.94 -2.80 16.89
CA GLN A 499 -41.21 -4.16 16.41
C GLN A 499 -39.94 -5.00 16.25
N GLN A 500 -38.84 -4.41 15.78
CA GLN A 500 -37.56 -5.12 15.64
C GLN A 500 -36.95 -5.44 17.00
N LEU A 501 -37.09 -4.54 17.96
CA LEU A 501 -36.67 -4.78 19.34
C LEU A 501 -37.51 -5.85 20.02
N ASP A 502 -38.82 -5.91 19.76
CA ASP A 502 -39.68 -7.00 20.24
C ASP A 502 -39.25 -8.36 19.68
N ALA A 503 -38.85 -8.40 18.41
CA ALA A 503 -38.32 -9.61 17.77
C ALA A 503 -36.98 -10.05 18.39
N LEU A 504 -36.07 -9.11 18.62
CA LEU A 504 -34.78 -9.36 19.28
C LEU A 504 -34.97 -9.88 20.71
N GLU A 505 -35.86 -9.24 21.46
CA GLU A 505 -36.23 -9.65 22.81
C GLU A 505 -36.81 -11.07 22.83
N ALA A 506 -37.72 -11.40 21.91
CA ALA A 506 -38.27 -12.73 21.79
C ALA A 506 -37.18 -13.79 21.51
N GLN A 507 -36.18 -13.48 20.69
CA GLN A 507 -35.04 -14.37 20.46
C GLN A 507 -34.19 -14.55 21.72
N ILE A 508 -33.85 -13.47 22.43
CA ILE A 508 -33.10 -13.53 23.70
C ILE A 508 -33.85 -14.39 24.72
N VAL A 509 -35.14 -14.15 24.92
CA VAL A 509 -35.98 -14.92 25.85
C VAL A 509 -36.02 -16.39 25.45
N THR A 510 -36.13 -16.69 24.16
CA THR A 510 -36.12 -18.06 23.66
C THR A 510 -34.79 -18.76 23.93
N LEU A 511 -33.67 -18.12 23.57
CA LEU A 511 -32.33 -18.68 23.70
C LEU A 511 -31.89 -18.83 25.16
N THR A 512 -32.32 -17.91 26.03
CA THR A 512 -31.97 -17.93 27.45
C THR A 512 -32.98 -18.69 28.31
N ASN A 513 -34.07 -19.19 27.70
CA ASN A 513 -35.22 -19.75 28.42
C ASN A 513 -35.73 -18.79 29.51
N GLY A 514 -36.01 -17.54 29.12
CA GLY A 514 -36.42 -16.47 30.03
C GLY A 514 -35.38 -16.18 31.11
N CYS A 515 -34.10 -16.16 30.74
CA CYS A 515 -32.96 -15.96 31.64
C CYS A 515 -32.67 -17.07 32.64
N ALA A 516 -33.28 -18.26 32.48
CA ALA A 516 -32.95 -19.45 33.28
C ALA A 516 -31.61 -20.09 32.88
N THR A 517 -31.14 -19.81 31.65
CA THR A 517 -29.92 -20.38 31.07
C THR A 517 -29.16 -19.27 30.35
N ILE A 518 -27.94 -18.98 30.77
CA ILE A 518 -27.01 -18.14 30.00
C ILE A 518 -25.93 -19.10 29.47
N PRO A 519 -25.74 -19.23 28.15
CA PRO A 519 -24.71 -20.09 27.60
C PRO A 519 -23.33 -19.76 28.20
N PRO A 520 -22.55 -20.75 28.67
CA PRO A 520 -21.35 -20.52 29.48
C PRO A 520 -20.14 -19.91 28.73
N ASP A 521 -20.22 -19.74 27.41
CA ASP A 521 -19.03 -19.55 26.56
C ASP A 521 -18.77 -18.07 26.18
N ALA A 522 -18.95 -17.14 27.12
CA ALA A 522 -18.91 -15.69 26.86
C ALA A 522 -17.79 -14.94 27.60
N ARG A 523 -16.64 -15.58 27.83
CA ARG A 523 -15.45 -14.92 28.39
C ARG A 523 -14.35 -14.79 27.37
#